data_AF-A0AAW0LBQ8-F1
#
_entry.id   AF-A0AAW0LBQ8-F1
#
_cell.length_a   1.000
_cell.length_b   1.000
_cell.length_c   1.000
_cell.angle_alpha   90.00
_cell.angle_beta   90.00
_cell.angle_gamma   90.00
#
_symmetry.space_group_name_H-M   'P 1'
#
loop_
_entity.id
_entity.type
_entity.pdbx_description
1 polymer ?
#
loop_
_entity_poly.entity_id
_entity_poly.type
_entity_poly.pdbx_seq_one_letter_code
_entity_poly.pdbx_strand_id
1 'polypeptide(L)'
;MVYFYPADESPGCTKEACAFRDSYEKFKKAGAQVVGISSDDPSSHKAFAKKYRLPYTLLSDEGNKVRKDWGVPSDLFGTLSGRETYVLDKNGMV
;
A
#
# COMPACT_ATOMS: atom_id res chain seq x y z
N MET A 1 -7.77 1.10 -6.20
CA MET A 1 -7.42 1.69 -4.89
C MET A 1 -5.95 1.45 -4.65
N VAL A 2 -5.23 2.52 -4.28
CA VAL A 2 -3.80 2.52 -3.99
C VAL A 2 -3.63 3.02 -2.56
N TYR A 3 -2.95 2.26 -1.70
CA TYR A 3 -2.65 2.70 -0.34
C TYR A 3 -1.14 2.75 -0.11
N PHE A 4 -0.67 3.89 0.37
CA PHE A 4 0.71 4.11 0.77
C PHE A 4 0.86 3.79 2.26
N TYR A 5 1.91 3.06 2.62
CA TYR A 5 2.19 2.71 4.01
C TYR A 5 3.69 2.82 4.34
N PRO A 6 4.06 3.02 5.62
CA PRO A 6 5.44 3.30 6.00
C PRO A 6 6.45 2.18 5.72
N ALA A 7 6.15 0.95 6.14
CA ALA A 7 7.07 -0.18 6.05
C ALA A 7 6.36 -1.54 6.23
N ASP A 8 6.82 -2.55 5.49
CA ASP A 8 6.45 -3.96 5.65
C ASP A 8 6.71 -4.46 7.08
N GLU A 9 5.99 -5.52 7.50
CA GLU A 9 6.15 -6.22 8.79
C GLU A 9 5.94 -5.36 10.06
N SER A 10 5.78 -4.04 9.95
CA SER A 10 5.51 -3.18 11.10
C SER A 10 4.08 -3.43 11.63
N PRO A 11 3.83 -3.30 12.96
CA PRO A 11 2.55 -3.71 13.55
C PRO A 11 1.33 -2.99 12.95
N GLY A 12 1.46 -1.69 12.67
CA GLY A 12 0.38 -0.88 12.08
C GLY A 12 0.11 -1.25 10.62
N CYS A 13 1.16 -1.30 9.78
CA CYS A 13 1.03 -1.66 8.36
C CYS A 13 0.53 -3.10 8.18
N THR A 14 0.96 -4.01 9.05
CA THR A 14 0.49 -5.41 9.04
C THR A 14 -1.01 -5.48 9.27
N LYS A 15 -1.54 -4.73 10.26
CA LYS A 15 -2.98 -4.66 10.51
C LYS A 15 -3.74 -4.08 9.32
N GLU A 16 -3.24 -2.99 8.74
CA GLU A 16 -3.85 -2.33 7.57
C GLU A 16 -3.88 -3.26 6.35
N ALA A 17 -2.75 -3.88 6.00
CA ALA A 17 -2.67 -4.83 4.89
C ALA A 17 -3.59 -6.04 5.10
N CYS A 18 -3.64 -6.58 6.32
CA CYS A 18 -4.57 -7.67 6.64
C CYS A 18 -6.04 -7.24 6.52
N ALA A 19 -6.40 -6.01 6.91
CA ALA A 19 -7.77 -5.51 6.76
C ALA A 19 -8.17 -5.39 5.27
N PHE A 20 -7.25 -4.95 4.41
CA PHE A 20 -7.48 -4.94 2.96
C PHE A 20 -7.61 -6.35 2.39
N ARG A 21 -6.80 -7.31 2.85
CA ARG A 21 -6.93 -8.73 2.49
C ARG A 21 -8.31 -9.26 2.87
N ASP A 22 -8.71 -9.04 4.12
CA ASP A 22 -9.96 -9.58 4.66
C ASP A 22 -11.20 -8.99 3.95
N SER A 23 -11.05 -7.80 3.35
CA SER A 23 -12.06 -7.14 2.53
C SER A 23 -11.87 -7.32 1.02
N TYR A 24 -10.84 -8.05 0.58
CA TYR A 24 -10.41 -8.10 -0.82
C TYR A 24 -11.52 -8.54 -1.79
N GLU A 25 -12.28 -9.56 -1.41
CA GLU A 25 -13.39 -10.06 -2.24
C GLU A 25 -14.52 -9.01 -2.42
N LYS A 26 -14.70 -8.09 -1.46
CA LYS A 26 -15.66 -6.99 -1.61
C LYS A 26 -15.17 -5.99 -2.66
N PHE A 27 -13.89 -5.60 -2.61
CA PHE A 27 -13.29 -4.71 -3.61
C PHE A 27 -13.34 -5.33 -5.00
N LYS A 28 -12.97 -6.61 -5.11
CA LYS A 28 -13.01 -7.36 -6.37
C LYS A 28 -14.43 -7.42 -6.97
N LYS A 29 -15.45 -7.69 -6.16
CA LYS A 29 -16.87 -7.68 -6.60
C LYS A 29 -17.33 -6.31 -7.06
N ALA A 30 -16.79 -5.24 -6.48
CA ALA A 30 -17.03 -3.87 -6.91
C ALA A 30 -16.23 -3.47 -8.17
N GLY A 31 -15.43 -4.38 -8.74
CA GLY A 31 -14.58 -4.10 -9.90
C GLY A 31 -13.32 -3.29 -9.55
N ALA A 32 -12.95 -3.21 -8.27
CA ALA A 32 -11.79 -2.49 -7.80
C ALA A 32 -10.60 -3.44 -7.55
N GLN A 33 -9.41 -2.99 -7.93
CA GLN A 33 -8.14 -3.60 -7.56
C GLN A 33 -7.54 -2.89 -6.32
N VAL A 34 -6.80 -3.65 -5.52
CA VAL A 34 -6.05 -3.15 -4.37
C VAL A 34 -4.56 -3.19 -4.71
N VAL A 35 -3.83 -2.12 -4.43
CA VAL A 35 -2.37 -2.05 -4.58
C VAL A 35 -1.80 -1.35 -3.35
N GLY A 36 -0.80 -1.98 -2.71
CA GLY A 36 -0.03 -1.36 -1.63
C GLY A 36 1.30 -0.80 -2.13
N ILE A 37 1.76 0.31 -1.57
CA ILE A 37 3.06 0.92 -1.92
C ILE A 37 3.83 1.32 -0.66
N SER A 38 5.07 0.87 -0.54
CA SER A 38 6.05 1.38 0.43
C SER A 38 7.44 1.48 -0.20
N SER A 39 8.43 1.95 0.56
CA SER A 39 9.83 2.02 0.11
C SER A 39 10.61 0.71 0.25
N ASP A 40 9.95 -0.37 0.73
CA ASP A 40 10.59 -1.67 0.90
C ASP A 40 10.88 -2.30 -0.46
N ASP A 41 11.95 -3.09 -0.55
CA ASP A 41 12.35 -3.75 -1.79
C ASP A 41 11.38 -4.90 -2.19
N PRO A 42 11.42 -5.35 -3.47
CA PRO A 42 10.54 -6.43 -3.93
C PRO A 42 10.67 -7.77 -3.19
N SER A 43 11.84 -8.06 -2.60
CA SER A 43 12.05 -9.29 -1.81
C SER A 43 11.31 -9.20 -0.47
N SER A 44 11.38 -8.05 0.21
CA SER A 44 10.59 -7.76 1.42
C SER A 44 9.10 -7.92 1.15
N HIS A 45 8.59 -7.28 0.08
CA HIS A 45 7.20 -7.41 -0.35
C HIS A 45 6.77 -8.85 -0.60
N LYS A 46 7.62 -9.64 -1.28
CA LYS A 46 7.34 -11.04 -1.56
C LYS A 46 7.24 -11.86 -0.27
N ALA A 47 8.11 -11.61 0.71
CA ALA A 47 8.08 -12.27 2.01
C ALA A 47 6.82 -11.87 2.80
N PHE A 48 6.52 -10.56 2.86
CA PHE A 48 5.36 -10.01 3.56
C PHE A 48 4.04 -10.52 2.97
N ALA A 49 3.87 -10.42 1.65
CA ALA A 49 2.69 -10.94 0.96
C ALA A 49 2.50 -12.43 1.16
N LYS A 50 3.59 -13.22 1.12
CA LYS A 50 3.54 -14.67 1.38
C LYS A 50 3.14 -14.97 2.84
N LYS A 51 3.76 -14.30 3.81
CA LYS A 51 3.54 -14.53 5.24
C LYS A 51 2.10 -14.21 5.65
N TYR A 52 1.54 -13.11 5.16
CA TYR A 52 0.20 -12.65 5.50
C TYR A 52 -0.87 -13.03 4.47
N ARG A 53 -0.51 -13.81 3.44
CA ARG A 53 -1.40 -14.26 2.35
C ARG A 53 -2.15 -13.10 1.70
N LEU A 54 -1.43 -12.03 1.36
CA LEU A 54 -2.00 -10.86 0.73
C LEU A 54 -2.34 -11.20 -0.74
N PRO A 55 -3.62 -11.12 -1.17
CA PRO A 55 -4.08 -11.58 -2.48
C PRO A 55 -3.95 -10.52 -3.58
N TYR A 56 -3.13 -9.50 -3.34
CA TYR A 56 -3.01 -8.31 -4.17
C TYR A 56 -1.55 -7.85 -4.27
N THR A 57 -1.27 -6.94 -5.21
CA THR A 57 0.08 -6.50 -5.53
C THR A 57 0.60 -5.47 -4.53
N LEU A 58 1.87 -5.63 -4.15
CA LEU A 58 2.66 -4.61 -3.47
C LEU A 58 3.71 -4.07 -4.46
N LEU A 59 3.82 -2.74 -4.57
CA LEU A 59 4.80 -2.07 -5.42
C LEU A 59 5.86 -1.39 -4.56
N SER A 60 7.11 -1.63 -4.94
CA SER A 60 8.26 -1.02 -4.31
C SER A 60 8.50 0.39 -4.88
N ASP A 61 8.59 1.38 -4.00
CA ASP A 61 8.95 2.77 -4.28
C ASP A 61 10.31 3.12 -3.64
N GLU A 62 11.35 2.36 -4.01
CA GLU A 62 12.72 2.64 -3.56
C GLU A 62 13.10 4.10 -3.89
N GLY A 63 13.56 4.85 -2.88
CA GLY A 63 13.88 6.28 -3.03
C GLY A 63 12.69 7.25 -2.91
N ASN A 64 11.49 6.73 -2.60
CA ASN A 64 10.28 7.51 -2.32
C ASN A 64 9.88 8.42 -3.48
N LYS A 65 10.08 8.00 -4.74
CA LYS A 65 9.78 8.85 -5.91
C LYS A 65 8.28 8.94 -6.16
N VAL A 66 7.59 7.81 -6.21
CA VAL A 66 6.15 7.74 -6.51
C VAL A 66 5.35 8.48 -5.45
N ARG A 67 5.64 8.25 -4.16
CA ARG A 67 4.93 8.93 -3.08
C ARG A 67 5.13 10.45 -3.09
N LYS A 68 6.31 10.94 -3.51
CA LYS A 68 6.58 12.38 -3.70
C LYS A 68 5.78 12.94 -4.87
N ASP A 69 5.78 12.24 -6.01
CA ASP A 69 5.03 12.64 -7.20
C ASP A 69 3.51 12.68 -6.93
N TRP A 70 3.02 11.85 -5.99
CA TRP A 70 1.62 11.81 -5.55
C TRP A 70 1.31 12.75 -4.38
N GLY A 71 2.30 13.50 -3.85
CA GLY A 71 2.09 14.43 -2.75
C GLY A 71 1.73 13.77 -1.41
N VAL A 72 2.09 12.50 -1.21
CA VAL A 72 1.80 11.78 0.04
C VAL A 72 2.61 12.41 1.19
N PRO A 73 1.94 12.85 2.27
CA PRO A 73 2.61 13.54 3.37
C PRO A 73 3.55 12.60 4.13
N SER A 74 4.52 13.21 4.82
CA SER A 74 5.37 12.53 5.78
C SER A 74 4.80 12.70 7.18
N ASP A 75 4.82 11.64 7.97
CA ASP A 75 4.41 11.66 9.38
C ASP A 75 5.59 11.98 10.30
N LEU A 76 5.29 12.21 11.58
CA LEU A 76 6.24 12.42 12.68
C LEU A 76 7.39 13.37 12.31
N PHE A 77 7.05 14.65 12.15
CA PHE A 77 8.02 15.72 11.82
C PHE A 77 8.86 15.45 10.55
N GLY A 78 8.30 14.72 9.58
CA GLY A 78 8.98 14.45 8.31
C GLY A 78 9.92 13.25 8.33
N THR A 79 9.96 12.49 9.43
CA THR A 79 10.88 11.35 9.58
C THR A 79 10.27 10.02 9.17
N LEU A 80 8.94 9.90 9.18
CA LEU A 80 8.25 8.67 8.83
C LEU A 80 7.47 8.85 7.53
N SER A 81 7.51 7.83 6.68
CA SER A 81 6.61 7.73 5.53
C SER A 81 5.15 7.70 6.00
N GLY A 82 4.35 8.71 5.64
CA GLY A 82 2.93 8.77 6.01
C GLY A 82 2.05 7.73 5.31
N ARG A 83 0.84 7.54 5.83
CA ARG A 83 -0.22 6.68 5.27
C ARG A 83 -1.25 7.51 4.52
N GLU A 84 -1.59 7.09 3.30
CA GLU A 84 -2.63 7.74 2.49
C GLU A 84 -3.27 6.72 1.55
N THR A 85 -4.59 6.80 1.34
CA THR A 85 -5.31 5.87 0.45
C THR A 85 -6.07 6.64 -0.60
N TYR A 86 -5.84 6.29 -1.87
CA TYR A 86 -6.50 6.86 -3.02
C TYR A 86 -7.43 5.83 -3.67
N VAL A 87 -8.66 6.22 -3.93
CA VAL A 87 -9.57 5.50 -4.82
C VAL A 87 -9.45 6.16 -6.18
N LEU A 88 -9.15 5.38 -7.21
CA LEU A 88 -9.05 5.87 -8.58
C LEU A 88 -10.19 5.28 -9.40
N ASP A 89 -10.77 6.09 -10.27
CA ASP A 89 -11.67 5.62 -11.32
C ASP A 89 -10.88 4.82 -12.39
N LYS A 90 -11.60 4.35 -13.42
CA LYS A 90 -10.98 3.56 -14.52
C LYS A 90 -10.05 4.37 -15.41
N ASN A 91 -10.11 5.70 -15.35
CA ASN A 91 -9.23 6.62 -16.07
C ASN A 91 -8.02 7.04 -15.23
N GLY A 92 -7.94 6.61 -13.97
CA GLY A 92 -6.86 6.95 -13.06
C GLY A 92 -7.05 8.29 -12.33
N MET A 93 -8.26 8.85 -12.31
CA MET A 93 -8.56 10.06 -11.55
C MET A 93 -9.04 9.73 -10.13
N VAL A 94 -8.62 10.54 -9.16
CA VAL A 94 -9.05 10.48 -7.74
C VAL A 94 -10.49 10.96 -7.60
#